data_AF-A0A147H5N8-F1
#
_entry.id   AF-A0A147H5N8-F1
#
_cell.length_a   1.000
_cell.length_b   1.000
_cell.length_c   1.000
_cell.angle_alpha   90.00
_cell.angle_beta   90.00
_cell.angle_gamma   90.00
#
_symmetry.space_group_name_H-M   'P 1'
#
loop_
_entity.id
_entity.type
_entity.pdbx_description
1 polymer ?
#
loop_
_entity_poly.entity_id
_entity_poly.type
_entity_poly.pdbx_seq_one_letter_code
_entity_poly.pdbx_strand_id
1 'polypeptide(L)'
;MLVSSLIAAVLAACTGGPREQPGDQPNARLVELVNDSLDGHLRRLDPAWSPEYLPQAAAHARAWLQRVRSATAYCRYGPGNRTRHNLFLYDLELVDGQRIEAVPGFRRCTYEGPLPLVMQVDFEAGRAHRVLTDGRERRSPVAQAANDIEAFTTALLRVDQARQPQLYRPPQDVGAQWRR
;
A
#
# COMPACT_ATOMS: atom_id res chain seq x y z
N MET A 1 3.47 34.73 -18.74
CA MET A 1 3.38 33.36 -18.17
C MET A 1 1.96 33.09 -17.65
N LEU A 2 0.95 33.01 -18.53
CA LEU A 2 -0.46 32.81 -18.13
C LEU A 2 -1.16 31.68 -18.91
N VAL A 3 -0.47 31.08 -19.88
CA VAL A 3 -1.07 30.07 -20.79
C VAL A 3 -0.93 28.65 -20.23
N SER A 4 0.06 28.38 -19.37
CA SER A 4 0.32 27.03 -18.85
C SER A 4 -0.68 26.55 -17.80
N SER A 5 -1.31 27.46 -17.04
CA SER A 5 -2.24 27.08 -15.96
C SER A 5 -3.62 26.65 -16.46
N LEU A 6 -4.05 27.12 -17.64
CA LEU A 6 -5.34 26.78 -18.23
C LEU A 6 -5.37 25.37 -18.85
N ILE A 7 -4.24 24.89 -19.37
CA ILE A 7 -4.14 23.55 -19.99
C ILE A 7 -4.23 22.44 -18.93
N ALA A 8 -3.62 22.65 -17.76
CA ALA A 8 -3.70 21.71 -16.63
C ALA A 8 -5.13 21.56 -16.09
N ALA A 9 -5.89 22.67 -16.03
CA ALA A 9 -7.29 22.64 -15.57
C ALA A 9 -8.23 21.93 -16.56
N VAL A 10 -8.02 22.09 -17.87
CA VAL A 10 -8.85 21.44 -18.90
C VAL A 10 -8.54 19.93 -19.02
N LEU A 11 -7.29 19.51 -18.84
CA LEU A 11 -6.93 18.08 -18.82
C LEU A 11 -7.40 17.37 -17.53
N ALA A 12 -7.44 18.07 -16.40
CA ALA A 12 -7.99 17.54 -15.15
C ALA A 12 -9.51 17.24 -15.26
N ALA A 13 -10.26 18.03 -16.03
CA ALA A 13 -11.69 17.82 -16.25
C ALA A 13 -12.02 16.56 -17.08
N CYS A 14 -11.15 16.19 -18.02
CA CYS A 14 -11.35 15.00 -18.88
C CYS A 14 -10.89 13.68 -18.24
N THR A 15 -10.12 13.73 -17.15
CA THR A 15 -9.51 12.56 -16.49
C THR A 15 -10.08 12.26 -15.11
N GLY A 16 -10.99 13.09 -14.60
CA GLY A 16 -11.59 12.91 -13.27
C GLY A 16 -10.74 13.50 -12.13
N GLY A 17 -9.90 14.48 -12.42
CA GLY A 17 -9.03 15.18 -11.47
C GLY A 17 -7.63 14.56 -11.33
N PRO A 18 -6.64 15.32 -10.84
CA PRO A 18 -5.32 14.77 -10.52
C PRO A 18 -5.44 13.71 -9.42
N ARG A 19 -4.51 12.73 -9.44
CA ARG A 19 -4.39 11.74 -8.36
C ARG A 19 -4.14 12.46 -7.02
N GLU A 20 -4.72 11.98 -5.93
CA GLU A 20 -4.42 12.55 -4.61
C GLU A 20 -2.92 12.38 -4.31
N GLN A 21 -2.31 13.42 -3.73
CA GLN A 21 -0.93 13.36 -3.26
C GLN A 21 -0.95 13.27 -1.72
N PRO A 22 -0.01 12.52 -1.13
CA PRO A 22 0.25 12.65 0.29
C PRO A 22 0.65 14.11 0.59
N GLY A 23 0.21 14.62 1.74
CA GLY A 23 0.71 15.89 2.25
C GLY A 23 2.15 15.78 2.74
N ASP A 24 2.66 16.87 3.31
CA ASP A 24 4.04 17.01 3.79
C ASP A 24 4.16 16.86 5.31
N GLN A 25 3.06 16.53 6.00
CA GLN A 25 3.02 16.50 7.46
C GLN A 25 3.48 15.14 7.99
N PRO A 26 4.61 15.07 8.72
CA PRO A 26 5.07 13.83 9.32
C PRO A 26 4.20 13.42 10.52
N ASN A 27 4.04 12.11 10.72
CA ASN A 27 3.29 11.57 11.84
C ASN A 27 3.99 10.34 12.46
N ALA A 28 4.65 10.54 13.59
CA ALA A 28 5.40 9.49 14.30
C ALA A 28 4.50 8.34 14.79
N ARG A 29 3.24 8.62 15.16
CA ARG A 29 2.33 7.57 15.60
C ARG A 29 1.97 6.62 14.45
N LEU A 30 1.89 7.12 13.22
CA LEU A 30 1.68 6.26 12.06
C LEU A 30 2.92 5.43 11.73
N VAL A 31 4.14 5.92 12.00
CA VAL A 31 5.37 5.12 11.88
C VAL A 31 5.30 3.89 12.79
N GLU A 32 4.91 4.09 14.06
CA GLU A 32 4.73 2.99 15.02
C GLU A 32 3.68 1.98 14.52
N LEU A 33 2.51 2.46 14.12
CA LEU A 33 1.42 1.59 13.63
C LEU A 33 1.81 0.79 12.36
N VAL A 34 2.55 1.39 11.43
CA VAL A 34 3.04 0.69 10.24
C VAL A 34 4.00 -0.42 10.65
N ASN A 35 4.95 -0.11 11.51
CA ASN A 35 5.93 -1.08 11.99
C ASN A 35 5.29 -2.23 12.77
N ASP A 36 4.33 -1.93 13.66
CA ASP A 36 3.58 -2.94 14.41
C ASP A 36 2.78 -3.88 13.50
N SER A 37 2.12 -3.32 12.47
CA SER A 37 1.39 -4.11 11.48
C SER A 37 2.34 -5.00 10.65
N LEU A 38 3.48 -4.47 10.22
CA LEU A 38 4.51 -5.27 9.53
C LEU A 38 5.01 -6.43 10.39
N ASP A 39 5.32 -6.19 11.67
CA ASP A 39 5.73 -7.23 12.60
C ASP A 39 4.63 -8.28 12.81
N GLY A 40 3.37 -7.86 12.85
CA GLY A 40 2.21 -8.74 12.87
C GLY A 40 2.10 -9.62 11.61
N HIS A 41 2.33 -9.06 10.43
CA HIS A 41 2.36 -9.83 9.18
C HIS A 41 3.54 -10.79 9.11
N LEU A 42 4.75 -10.36 9.48
CA LEU A 42 5.94 -11.19 9.47
C LEU A 42 5.82 -12.40 10.41
N ARG A 43 5.19 -12.23 11.58
CA ARG A 43 4.88 -13.35 12.48
C ARG A 43 3.87 -14.33 11.87
N ARG A 44 2.86 -13.84 11.14
CA ARG A 44 1.87 -14.69 10.45
C ARG A 44 2.43 -15.48 9.27
N LEU A 45 3.65 -15.19 8.81
CA LEU A 45 4.33 -16.00 7.79
C LEU A 45 5.04 -17.23 8.38
N ASP A 46 5.06 -17.38 9.70
CA ASP A 46 5.60 -18.57 10.35
C ASP A 46 4.64 -19.76 10.17
N PRO A 47 5.12 -20.93 9.71
CA PRO A 47 4.30 -22.14 9.54
C PRO A 47 3.57 -22.60 10.80
N ALA A 48 4.06 -22.25 11.99
CA ALA A 48 3.36 -22.53 13.25
C ALA A 48 2.01 -21.80 13.34
N TRP A 49 1.89 -20.63 12.70
CA TRP A 49 0.66 -19.84 12.63
C TRP A 49 -0.11 -20.03 11.33
N SER A 50 0.58 -20.32 10.22
CA SER A 50 -0.01 -20.44 8.89
C SER A 50 0.70 -21.55 8.10
N PRO A 51 0.25 -22.82 8.25
CA PRO A 51 0.96 -24.00 7.74
C PRO A 51 1.16 -24.04 6.23
N GLU A 52 0.48 -23.19 5.46
CA GLU A 52 0.66 -23.09 4.01
C GLU A 52 1.94 -22.35 3.59
N TYR A 53 2.63 -21.68 4.51
CA TYR A 53 3.88 -20.97 4.23
C TYR A 53 5.11 -21.87 4.44
N LEU A 54 6.18 -21.56 3.72
CA LEU A 54 7.50 -22.14 3.93
C LEU A 54 8.15 -21.56 5.21
N PRO A 55 9.00 -22.31 5.92
CA PRO A 55 9.72 -21.80 7.10
C PRO A 55 10.54 -20.53 6.84
N GLN A 56 11.00 -20.33 5.59
CA GLN A 56 11.80 -19.18 5.19
C GLN A 56 10.95 -17.96 4.77
N ALA A 57 9.63 -18.07 4.68
CA ALA A 57 8.75 -17.04 4.14
C ALA A 57 8.91 -15.68 4.85
N ALA A 58 9.02 -15.68 6.19
CA ALA A 58 9.24 -14.46 6.96
C ALA A 58 10.61 -13.80 6.68
N ALA A 59 11.66 -14.59 6.41
CA ALA A 59 12.97 -14.07 6.05
C ALA A 59 12.95 -13.44 4.65
N HIS A 60 12.25 -14.07 3.70
CA HIS A 60 12.05 -13.51 2.36
C HIS A 60 11.27 -12.20 2.40
N ALA A 61 10.19 -12.12 3.19
CA ALA A 61 9.45 -10.88 3.39
C ALA A 61 10.32 -9.76 3.98
N ARG A 62 11.19 -10.06 4.96
CA ARG A 62 12.12 -9.07 5.51
C ARG A 62 13.11 -8.57 4.46
N ALA A 63 13.68 -9.46 3.66
CA ALA A 63 14.58 -9.10 2.58
C ALA A 63 13.87 -8.23 1.51
N TRP A 64 12.60 -8.52 1.21
CA TRP A 64 11.77 -7.68 0.35
C TRP A 64 11.61 -6.27 0.94
N LEU A 65 11.22 -6.15 2.21
CA LEU A 65 11.02 -4.85 2.85
C LEU A 65 12.30 -4.00 2.85
N GLN A 66 13.48 -4.63 2.99
CA GLN A 66 14.77 -3.93 2.89
C GLN A 66 15.04 -3.32 1.50
N ARG A 67 14.37 -3.81 0.46
CA ARG A 67 14.47 -3.27 -0.91
C ARG A 67 13.48 -2.14 -1.18
N VAL A 68 12.46 -1.97 -0.34
CA VAL A 68 11.49 -0.89 -0.50
C VAL A 68 12.12 0.37 0.08
N ARG A 69 12.18 1.44 -0.72
CA ARG A 69 12.63 2.76 -0.29
C ARG A 69 11.43 3.63 0.12
N SER A 70 10.38 3.62 -0.68
CA SER A 70 9.15 4.33 -0.35
C SER A 70 7.93 3.61 -0.89
N ALA A 71 6.77 3.86 -0.27
CA ALA A 71 5.48 3.43 -0.78
C ALA A 71 4.42 4.51 -0.52
N THR A 72 3.66 4.84 -1.56
CA THR A 72 2.64 5.87 -1.53
C THR A 72 1.27 5.24 -1.73
N ALA A 73 0.38 5.44 -0.78
CA ALA A 73 -1.03 5.05 -0.84
C ALA A 73 -1.90 6.25 -1.22
N TYR A 74 -2.70 6.12 -2.27
CA TYR A 74 -3.47 7.24 -2.81
C TYR A 74 -4.77 6.81 -3.50
N CYS A 75 -5.72 7.74 -3.58
CA CYS A 75 -6.89 7.58 -4.43
C CYS A 75 -6.53 7.89 -5.89
N ARG A 76 -6.88 6.99 -6.81
CA ARG A 76 -6.64 7.17 -8.26
C ARG A 76 -7.13 8.53 -8.76
N TYR A 77 -8.28 8.96 -8.26
CA TYR A 77 -8.90 10.23 -8.60
C TYR A 77 -9.20 11.08 -7.36
N GLY A 78 -9.02 12.39 -7.49
CA GLY A 78 -9.21 13.38 -6.43
C GLY A 78 -10.67 13.64 -6.02
N PRO A 79 -10.87 14.57 -5.08
CA PRO A 79 -12.18 14.91 -4.52
C PRO A 79 -13.21 15.27 -5.59
N GLY A 80 -14.42 14.73 -5.44
CA GLY A 80 -15.53 14.93 -6.38
C GLY A 80 -15.72 13.83 -7.42
N ASN A 81 -14.75 12.91 -7.56
CA ASN A 81 -14.93 11.75 -8.42
C ASN A 81 -15.76 10.66 -7.73
N ARG A 82 -16.98 10.42 -8.25
CA ARG A 82 -17.94 9.43 -7.75
C ARG A 82 -17.93 8.10 -8.50
N THR A 83 -17.00 7.90 -9.44
CA THR A 83 -16.96 6.68 -10.23
C THR A 83 -16.59 5.46 -9.37
N ARG A 84 -17.25 4.32 -9.63
CA ARG A 84 -16.89 3.02 -9.04
C ARG A 84 -15.44 2.59 -9.35
N HIS A 85 -14.80 3.24 -10.32
CA HIS A 85 -13.42 3.00 -10.74
C HIS A 85 -12.38 3.84 -9.97
N ASN A 86 -12.80 4.62 -8.97
CA ASN A 86 -11.88 5.32 -8.07
C ASN A 86 -11.30 4.33 -7.05
N LEU A 87 -10.25 3.63 -7.46
CA LEU A 87 -9.56 2.65 -6.63
C LEU A 87 -8.56 3.35 -5.70
N PHE A 88 -8.38 2.77 -4.52
CA PHE A 88 -7.25 3.06 -3.68
C PHE A 88 -6.05 2.23 -4.16
N LEU A 89 -4.95 2.90 -4.47
CA LEU A 89 -3.79 2.34 -5.14
C LEU A 89 -2.52 2.57 -4.32
N TYR A 90 -1.50 1.76 -4.61
CA TYR A 90 -0.18 1.91 -4.05
C TYR A 90 0.87 2.00 -5.16
N ASP A 91 1.76 2.98 -5.04
CA ASP A 91 3.00 3.06 -5.81
C ASP A 91 4.16 2.73 -4.88
N LEU A 92 5.08 1.89 -5.32
CA LEU A 92 6.29 1.53 -4.57
C LEU A 92 7.51 1.97 -5.36
N GLU A 93 8.51 2.46 -4.65
CA GLU A 93 9.83 2.75 -5.19
C GLU A 93 10.87 1.91 -4.44
N LEU A 94 11.67 1.16 -5.19
CA LEU A 94 12.73 0.33 -4.64
C LEU A 94 14.05 1.10 -4.53
N VAL A 95 14.96 0.56 -3.72
CA VAL A 95 16.32 1.11 -3.51
C VAL A 95 17.16 1.11 -4.79
N ASP A 96 16.88 0.18 -5.72
CA ASP A 96 17.53 0.09 -7.03
C ASP A 96 16.92 1.05 -8.08
N GLY A 97 15.94 1.87 -7.69
CA GLY A 97 15.25 2.81 -8.56
C GLY A 97 14.05 2.22 -9.32
N GLN A 98 13.80 0.92 -9.24
CA GLN A 98 12.61 0.31 -9.84
C GLN A 98 11.34 0.90 -9.22
N ARG A 99 10.35 1.24 -10.06
CA ARG A 99 9.00 1.64 -9.64
C ARG A 99 8.00 0.52 -9.92
N ILE A 100 7.07 0.30 -9.00
CA ILE A 100 5.92 -0.59 -9.15
C ILE A 100 4.68 0.26 -8.91
N GLU A 101 3.93 0.53 -9.95
CA GLU A 101 2.86 1.54 -9.93
C GLU A 101 1.47 0.92 -9.97
N ALA A 102 0.50 1.64 -9.43
CA ALA A 102 -0.92 1.30 -9.46
C ALA A 102 -1.25 -0.10 -8.92
N VAL A 103 -0.52 -0.55 -7.88
CA VAL A 103 -0.84 -1.79 -7.16
C VAL A 103 -2.24 -1.63 -6.56
N PRO A 104 -3.21 -2.49 -6.92
CA PRO A 104 -4.58 -2.31 -6.47
C PRO A 104 -4.70 -2.66 -4.99
N GLY A 105 -5.27 -1.74 -4.21
CA GLY A 105 -5.78 -2.03 -2.89
C GLY A 105 -7.15 -2.70 -2.92
N PHE A 106 -7.59 -3.16 -1.75
CA PHE A 106 -8.91 -3.80 -1.57
C PHE A 106 -10.04 -2.79 -1.36
N ARG A 107 -9.73 -1.49 -1.34
CA ARG A 107 -10.68 -0.42 -1.04
C ARG A 107 -10.91 0.47 -2.25
N ARG A 108 -12.10 1.07 -2.29
CA ARG A 108 -12.45 2.16 -3.19
C ARG A 108 -12.40 3.46 -2.42
N CYS A 109 -12.14 4.55 -3.13
CA CYS A 109 -12.24 5.89 -2.59
C CYS A 109 -13.64 6.43 -2.85
N THR A 110 -14.45 6.53 -1.80
CA THR A 110 -15.79 7.11 -1.85
C THR A 110 -15.85 8.33 -0.95
N TYR A 111 -16.06 9.51 -1.54
CA TYR A 111 -16.12 10.80 -0.82
C TYR A 111 -17.41 10.99 0.01
N GLU A 112 -18.30 9.99 0.02
CA GLU A 112 -19.54 9.97 0.81
C GLU A 112 -19.37 9.22 2.14
N GLY A 113 -18.19 8.66 2.42
CA GLY A 113 -17.91 7.89 3.62
C GLY A 113 -16.49 8.12 4.15
N PRO A 114 -16.03 7.29 5.10
CA PRO A 114 -14.71 7.42 5.68
C PRO A 114 -13.62 7.17 4.63
N LEU A 115 -12.90 8.24 4.27
CA LEU A 115 -11.85 8.20 3.27
C LEU A 115 -10.66 7.37 3.75
N PRO A 116 -10.03 6.58 2.87
CA PRO A 116 -8.78 5.90 3.19
C PRO A 116 -7.67 6.93 3.41
N LEU A 117 -6.72 6.59 4.28
CA LEU A 117 -5.54 7.38 4.55
C LEU A 117 -4.65 7.53 3.30
N VAL A 118 -4.49 8.75 2.79
CA VAL A 118 -3.48 9.05 1.76
C VAL A 118 -2.16 9.32 2.46
N MET A 119 -1.15 8.53 2.14
CA MET A 119 0.12 8.60 2.85
C MET A 119 1.30 8.20 1.96
N GLN A 120 2.47 8.72 2.30
CA GLN A 120 3.75 8.20 1.84
C GLN A 120 4.52 7.67 3.03
N VAL A 121 5.02 6.45 2.90
CA VAL A 121 5.87 5.80 3.89
C VAL A 121 7.26 5.67 3.29
N ASP A 122 8.24 6.28 3.94
CA ASP A 122 9.65 6.08 3.64
C ASP A 122 10.21 5.00 4.55
N PHE A 123 10.98 4.09 3.96
CA PHE A 123 11.54 2.93 4.62
C PHE A 123 13.06 3.04 4.74
N GLU A 124 13.57 2.55 5.85
CA GLU A 124 15.00 2.40 6.12
C GLU A 124 15.24 1.03 6.74
N ALA A 125 16.19 0.26 6.20
CA ALA A 125 16.52 -1.09 6.66
C ALA A 125 15.30 -2.03 6.83
N GLY A 126 14.26 -1.86 5.99
CA GLY A 126 13.03 -2.66 6.03
C GLY A 126 12.03 -2.25 7.10
N ARG A 127 12.19 -1.08 7.71
CA ARG A 127 11.28 -0.49 8.71
C ARG A 127 10.77 0.84 8.22
N ALA A 128 9.54 1.20 8.58
CA ALA A 128 9.06 2.55 8.36
C ALA A 128 9.89 3.52 9.21
N HIS A 129 10.46 4.53 8.56
CA HIS A 129 11.24 5.61 9.20
C HIS A 129 10.42 6.90 9.27
N ARG A 130 9.62 7.18 8.23
CA ARG A 130 8.79 8.38 8.14
C ARG A 130 7.47 8.07 7.45
N VAL A 131 6.39 8.64 7.98
CA VAL A 131 5.07 8.60 7.35
C VAL A 131 4.59 10.04 7.17
N LEU A 132 4.32 10.42 5.92
CA LEU A 132 3.74 11.71 5.54
C LEU A 132 2.28 11.53 5.16
N THR A 133 1.43 12.49 5.56
CA THR A 133 -0.02 12.43 5.33
C THR A 133 -0.58 13.81 4.98
N ASP A 134 -1.81 13.84 4.48
CA ASP A 134 -2.56 15.07 4.23
C ASP A 134 -3.38 15.56 5.44
N GLY A 135 -3.17 14.98 6.63
CA GLY A 135 -3.84 15.36 7.88
C GLY A 135 -5.22 14.73 8.08
N ARG A 136 -5.73 13.92 7.13
CA ARG A 136 -7.06 13.30 7.26
C ARG A 136 -7.17 12.30 8.42
N GLU A 137 -6.06 11.74 8.89
CA GLU A 137 -6.01 10.86 10.05
C GLU A 137 -6.54 11.51 11.32
N ARG A 138 -6.48 12.85 11.42
CA ARG A 138 -6.95 13.62 12.58
C ARG A 138 -8.47 13.73 12.67
N ARG A 139 -9.17 13.43 11.58
CA ARG A 139 -10.62 13.51 11.47
C ARG A 139 -11.31 12.18 11.75
N SER A 140 -10.53 11.13 12.01
CA SER A 140 -11.01 9.76 12.18
C SER A 140 -10.46 9.13 13.46
N PRO A 141 -11.15 8.14 14.04
CA PRO A 141 -10.61 7.37 15.15
C PRO A 141 -9.32 6.65 14.76
N VAL A 142 -8.41 6.49 15.73
CA VAL A 142 -7.13 5.77 15.53
C VAL A 142 -7.34 4.35 14.98
N ALA A 143 -8.41 3.67 15.38
CA ALA A 143 -8.77 2.34 14.88
C ALA A 143 -8.99 2.31 13.35
N GLN A 144 -9.50 3.41 12.77
CA GLN A 144 -9.66 3.51 11.33
C GLN A 144 -8.29 3.62 10.63
N ALA A 145 -7.38 4.44 11.16
CA ALA A 145 -6.02 4.53 10.64
C ALA A 145 -5.30 3.18 10.72
N ALA A 146 -5.48 2.43 11.81
CA ALA A 146 -4.92 1.09 11.97
C ALA A 146 -5.43 0.11 10.89
N ASN A 147 -6.73 0.14 10.55
CA ASN A 147 -7.28 -0.69 9.47
C ASN A 147 -6.70 -0.34 8.09
N ASP A 148 -6.48 0.95 7.83
CA ASP A 148 -5.87 1.43 6.58
C ASP A 148 -4.41 1.02 6.47
N ILE A 149 -3.68 1.10 7.58
CA ILE A 149 -2.31 0.64 7.70
C ILE A 149 -2.20 -0.86 7.48
N GLU A 150 -3.09 -1.66 8.09
CA GLU A 150 -3.13 -3.12 7.89
C GLU A 150 -3.39 -3.48 6.41
N ALA A 151 -4.29 -2.77 5.74
CA ALA A 151 -4.54 -2.98 4.32
C ALA A 151 -3.32 -2.59 3.45
N PHE A 152 -2.62 -1.52 3.82
CA PHE A 152 -1.40 -1.05 3.17
C PHE A 152 -0.25 -2.06 3.32
N THR A 153 0.06 -2.49 4.54
CA THR A 153 1.15 -3.45 4.81
C THR A 153 0.87 -4.82 4.19
N THR A 154 -0.40 -5.25 4.17
CA THR A 154 -0.84 -6.43 3.42
C THR A 154 -0.53 -6.29 1.93
N ALA A 155 -0.89 -5.15 1.31
CA ALA A 155 -0.62 -4.92 -0.10
C ALA A 155 0.88 -4.89 -0.40
N LEU A 156 1.67 -4.23 0.45
CA LEU A 156 3.12 -4.13 0.35
C LEU A 156 3.80 -5.51 0.30
N LEU A 157 3.41 -6.45 1.17
CA LEU A 157 3.96 -7.80 1.17
C LEU A 157 3.42 -8.66 0.03
N ARG A 158 2.16 -8.47 -0.36
CA ARG A 158 1.55 -9.21 -1.47
C ARG A 158 2.23 -8.95 -2.81
N VAL A 159 2.82 -7.76 -3.01
CA VAL A 159 3.60 -7.46 -4.23
C VAL A 159 4.70 -8.49 -4.44
N ASP A 160 5.50 -8.79 -3.42
CA ASP A 160 6.59 -9.77 -3.56
C ASP A 160 6.07 -11.20 -3.63
N GLN A 161 5.08 -11.55 -2.80
CA GLN A 161 4.45 -12.87 -2.84
C GLN A 161 3.84 -13.19 -4.22
N ALA A 162 3.29 -12.20 -4.92
CA ALA A 162 2.75 -12.38 -6.26
C ALA A 162 3.84 -12.54 -7.32
N ARG A 163 4.98 -11.85 -7.16
CA ARG A 163 6.11 -11.91 -8.11
C ARG A 163 6.98 -13.15 -7.90
N GLN A 164 7.08 -13.64 -6.67
CA GLN A 164 7.95 -14.75 -6.28
C GLN A 164 7.22 -15.76 -5.37
N PRO A 165 6.08 -16.32 -5.78
CA PRO A 165 5.23 -17.16 -4.92
C PRO A 165 5.97 -18.38 -4.36
N GLN A 166 6.92 -18.92 -5.11
CA GLN A 166 7.75 -20.08 -4.72
C GLN A 166 8.65 -19.83 -3.50
N LEU A 167 8.93 -18.56 -3.16
CA LEU A 167 9.69 -18.23 -1.94
C LEU A 167 8.82 -18.27 -0.68
N TYR A 168 7.50 -18.22 -0.85
CA TYR A 168 6.56 -18.10 0.26
C TYR A 168 5.79 -19.38 0.51
N ARG A 169 5.39 -20.09 -0.54
CA ARG A 169 4.52 -21.27 -0.44
C ARG A 169 5.11 -22.42 -1.25
N PRO A 170 4.91 -23.67 -0.80
CA PRO A 170 5.29 -24.83 -1.59
C PRO A 170 4.53 -24.84 -2.94
N PRO A 171 5.10 -25.43 -4.00
CA PRO A 171 4.40 -25.56 -5.27
C PRO A 171 3.05 -26.26 -5.08
N GLN A 172 2.00 -25.68 -5.64
CA GLN A 172 0.69 -26.33 -5.64
C GLN A 172 0.65 -27.37 -6.76
N ASP A 173 0.43 -28.64 -6.42
CA ASP A 173 0.09 -29.65 -7.42
C ASP A 173 -1.37 -29.48 -7.84
N VAL A 174 -1.56 -28.67 -8.89
CA VAL A 174 -2.87 -28.42 -9.50
C VAL A 174 -3.47 -29.75 -9.99
N GLY A 175 -2.67 -30.67 -10.53
CA GLY A 175 -3.15 -31.94 -11.08
C GLY A 175 -3.70 -32.92 -10.04
N ALA A 176 -3.35 -32.78 -8.76
CA ALA A 176 -3.95 -33.53 -7.67
C ALA A 176 -5.30 -32.95 -7.18
N GLN A 177 -5.55 -31.65 -7.40
CA GLN A 177 -6.80 -30.99 -6.99
C GLN A 177 -7.98 -31.33 -7.91
N TRP A 178 -7.74 -31.52 -9.21
CA TRP A 178 -8.78 -31.90 -10.19
C TRP A 178 -9.09 -33.39 -10.24
N ARG A 179 -8.41 -34.22 -9.42
CA ARG A 179 -8.62 -35.67 -9.31
C ARG A 179 -9.43 -36.08 -8.06
N ARG A 180 -9.94 -35.11 -7.30
CA ARG A 180 -10.91 -35.30 -6.21
C ARG A 180 -12.28 -34.84 -6.66
#